data_AF-A0A349K8Q6-F1
#
_entry.id   AF-A0A349K8Q6-F1
#
_cell.length_a   1.000
_cell.length_b   1.000
_cell.length_c   1.000
_cell.angle_alpha   90.00
_cell.angle_beta   90.00
_cell.angle_gamma   90.00
#
_symmetry.space_group_name_H-M   'P 1'
#
loop_
_entity.id
_entity.type
_entity.pdbx_description
1 polymer ?
#
loop_
_entity_poly.entity_id
_entity_poly.type
_entity_poly.pdbx_seq_one_letter_code
_entity_poly.pdbx_strand_id
1 'polypeptide(L)'
;METDRGKKLVDKELIIENVRDRYGELARGAADCCGDRDGFAPGSVVYDSDQIKDLPEEALIASAGCGNPNAIGELKQGETVVDLGSGGGIDCFIAANMVGETGRVIGVDMTPDMINLANENKV
;
A
#
# COMPACT_ATOMS: atom_id res chain seq x y z
N MET A 1 1.43 43.57 12.55
CA MET A 1 2.72 42.84 12.64
C MET A 1 2.46 41.60 13.46
N GLU A 2 2.10 40.51 12.79
CA GLU A 2 1.96 39.20 13.44
C GLU A 2 3.30 38.49 13.32
N THR A 3 3.91 38.20 14.46
CA THR A 3 5.23 37.57 14.53
C THR A 3 5.11 36.10 14.19
N ASP A 4 5.80 35.72 13.13
CA ASP A 4 6.11 34.35 12.71
C ASP A 4 6.67 33.56 13.91
N ARG A 5 5.79 32.82 14.58
CA ARG A 5 6.19 31.90 15.65
C ARG A 5 6.90 30.74 14.99
N GLY A 6 8.23 30.83 14.97
CA GLY A 6 9.15 29.85 14.42
C GLY A 6 8.71 28.42 14.72
N LYS A 7 8.16 27.75 13.71
CA LYS A 7 8.07 26.30 13.72
C LYS A 7 9.49 25.79 13.64
N LYS A 8 9.95 25.10 14.69
CA LYS A 8 11.16 24.29 14.63
C LYS A 8 10.97 23.34 13.43
N LEU A 9 11.77 23.51 12.39
CA LEU A 9 11.75 22.58 11.25
C LEU A 9 12.12 21.21 11.83
N VAL A 10 11.16 20.30 11.79
CA VAL A 10 11.40 18.90 12.13
C VAL A 10 12.38 18.38 11.09
N ASP A 11 13.43 17.68 11.55
CA ASP A 11 14.46 17.11 10.70
C ASP A 11 13.82 16.23 9.62
N LYS A 12 14.09 16.55 8.35
CA LYS A 12 13.45 15.91 7.20
C LYS A 12 13.88 14.47 7.09
N GLU A 13 15.17 14.20 7.28
CA GLU A 13 15.77 12.88 7.26
C GLU A 13 15.13 12.02 8.35
N LEU A 14 14.97 12.57 9.55
CA LEU A 14 14.30 11.88 10.65
C LEU A 14 12.83 11.57 10.34
N ILE A 15 12.09 12.47 9.69
CA ILE A 15 10.70 12.20 9.26
C ILE A 15 10.68 11.02 8.28
N ILE A 16 11.57 11.03 7.30
CA ILE A 16 11.64 9.98 6.26
C ILE A 16 11.98 8.63 6.90
N GLU A 17 12.94 8.59 7.81
CA GLU A 17 13.33 7.38 8.53
C GLU A 17 12.18 6.84 9.38
N ASN A 18 11.51 7.68 10.18
CA ASN A 18 10.36 7.23 10.97
C ASN A 18 9.22 6.68 10.12
N VAL A 19 8.95 7.30 8.96
CA VAL A 19 7.93 6.80 8.02
C VAL A 19 8.36 5.44 7.47
N ARG A 20 9.60 5.31 6.98
CA ARG A 20 10.13 4.04 6.45
C ARG A 20 10.10 2.93 7.49
N ASP A 21 10.54 3.22 8.71
CA ASP A 21 10.58 2.22 9.78
C ASP A 21 9.17 1.75 10.13
N ARG A 22 8.22 2.69 10.28
CA ARG A 22 6.83 2.36 10.60
C ARG A 22 6.17 1.46 9.56
N TYR A 23 6.29 1.79 8.28
CA TYR A 23 5.72 0.95 7.22
C TYR A 23 6.53 -0.35 7.05
N GLY A 24 7.85 -0.32 7.26
CA GLY A 24 8.69 -1.50 7.20
C GLY A 24 8.36 -2.53 8.28
N GLU A 25 7.99 -2.08 9.48
CA GLU A 25 7.49 -2.95 10.55
C GLU A 25 6.22 -3.71 10.15
N LEU A 26 5.29 -3.06 9.46
CA LEU A 26 4.07 -3.72 8.97
C LEU A 26 4.39 -4.80 7.93
N ALA A 27 5.30 -4.50 7.00
CA ALA A 27 5.71 -5.48 5.98
C ALA A 27 6.41 -6.70 6.61
N ARG A 28 7.34 -6.46 7.54
CA ARG A 28 8.04 -7.54 8.26
C ARG A 28 7.10 -8.34 9.15
N GLY A 29 6.14 -7.68 9.81
CA GLY A 29 5.12 -8.33 10.61
C GLY A 29 4.20 -9.21 9.77
N ALA A 30 3.78 -8.74 8.59
CA ALA A 30 2.97 -9.52 7.66
C ALA A 30 3.69 -10.78 7.14
N ALA A 31 5.01 -10.73 7.00
CA ALA A 31 5.83 -11.88 6.59
C ALA A 31 6.14 -12.87 7.73
N ASP A 32 5.86 -12.52 8.99
CA ASP A 32 6.13 -13.39 10.13
C ASP A 32 4.97 -14.36 10.39
N CYS A 33 5.31 -15.62 10.69
CA CYS A 33 4.35 -16.71 10.93
C CYS A 33 3.41 -16.42 12.11
N CYS A 34 3.86 -15.60 13.06
CA CYS A 34 3.14 -15.21 14.27
C CYS A 34 2.82 -13.70 14.32
N GLY A 35 2.96 -12.96 13.20
CA GLY A 35 2.69 -11.53 13.16
C GLY A 35 1.22 -11.19 13.46
N ASP A 36 1.00 -10.00 14.04
CA ASP A 36 -0.36 -9.46 14.22
C ASP A 36 -1.02 -9.32 12.84
N ARG A 37 -2.18 -9.97 12.68
CA ARG A 37 -2.95 -9.97 11.42
C ARG A 37 -3.90 -8.77 11.29
N ASP A 38 -3.62 -7.71 12.04
CA ASP A 38 -4.48 -6.53 12.20
C ASP A 38 -4.26 -5.48 11.10
N GLY A 39 -3.89 -5.93 9.89
CA GLY A 39 -3.84 -5.06 8.72
C GLY A 39 -5.16 -4.36 8.46
N PHE A 40 -5.12 -3.22 7.78
CA PHE A 40 -6.33 -2.46 7.47
C PHE A 40 -7.30 -3.22 6.57
N ALA A 41 -6.79 -4.00 5.61
CA ALA A 41 -7.63 -4.69 4.62
C ALA A 41 -8.44 -5.87 5.21
N PRO A 42 -7.87 -6.74 6.06
CA PRO A 42 -8.64 -7.75 6.80
C PRO A 42 -9.78 -7.13 7.61
N GLY A 43 -11.04 -7.39 7.21
CA GLY A 43 -12.24 -6.87 7.90
C GLY A 43 -12.64 -5.44 7.52
N SER A 44 -12.00 -4.86 6.50
CA SER A 44 -12.35 -3.54 5.99
C SER A 44 -13.73 -3.51 5.32
N VAL A 45 -14.46 -2.40 5.48
CA VAL A 45 -15.70 -2.14 4.73
C VAL A 45 -15.46 -1.48 3.37
N VAL A 46 -14.22 -1.10 3.05
CA VAL A 46 -13.90 -0.39 1.80
C VAL A 46 -13.45 -1.31 0.66
N TYR A 47 -13.13 -2.56 0.96
CA TYR A 47 -12.78 -3.58 -0.03
C TYR A 47 -13.92 -4.59 -0.16
N ASP A 48 -14.30 -4.89 -1.41
CA ASP A 48 -15.20 -6.00 -1.66
C ASP A 48 -14.45 -7.33 -1.41
N SER A 49 -15.08 -8.25 -0.70
CA SER A 49 -14.53 -9.59 -0.45
C SER A 49 -14.12 -10.32 -1.73
N ASP A 50 -14.85 -10.12 -2.83
CA ASP A 50 -14.52 -10.74 -4.11
C ASP A 50 -13.27 -10.12 -4.77
N GLN A 51 -12.91 -8.88 -4.44
CA GLN A 51 -11.69 -8.24 -4.94
C GLN A 51 -10.43 -8.71 -4.22
N ILE A 52 -10.55 -9.13 -2.95
CA ILE A 52 -9.40 -9.44 -2.09
C ILE A 52 -9.21 -10.94 -1.82
N LYS A 53 -10.20 -11.79 -2.09
CA LYS A 53 -10.17 -13.23 -1.75
C LYS A 53 -9.00 -14.01 -2.36
N ASP A 54 -8.56 -13.60 -3.56
CA ASP A 54 -7.51 -14.27 -4.32
C ASP A 54 -6.17 -13.51 -4.23
N LEU A 55 -6.10 -12.48 -3.38
CA LEU A 55 -4.89 -11.72 -3.16
C LEU A 55 -4.02 -12.35 -2.06
N PRO A 56 -2.69 -12.15 -2.12
CA PRO A 56 -1.76 -12.61 -1.09
C PRO A 56 -2.15 -12.09 0.31
N GLU A 57 -2.22 -12.99 1.30
CA GLU A 57 -2.62 -12.63 2.67
C GLU A 57 -1.67 -11.60 3.28
N GLU A 58 -0.39 -11.70 2.97
CA GLU A 58 0.67 -10.81 3.43
C GLU A 58 0.45 -9.37 2.95
N ALA A 59 0.00 -9.18 1.70
CA ALA A 59 -0.31 -7.86 1.17
C ALA A 59 -1.56 -7.25 1.84
N LEU A 60 -2.52 -8.09 2.24
CA LEU A 60 -3.69 -7.66 3.00
C LEU A 60 -3.29 -7.25 4.43
N ILE A 61 -2.50 -8.08 5.11
CA ILE A 61 -2.04 -7.82 6.50
C ILE A 61 -1.13 -6.59 6.56
N ALA A 62 -0.25 -6.38 5.57
CA ALA A 62 0.62 -5.20 5.53
C ALA A 62 -0.12 -3.90 5.19
N SER A 63 -1.41 -3.98 4.81
CA SER A 63 -2.18 -2.82 4.40
C SER A 63 -2.35 -1.81 5.54
N ALA A 64 -2.02 -0.56 5.25
CA ALA A 64 -2.16 0.57 6.16
C ALA A 64 -2.99 1.71 5.54
N GLY A 65 -3.66 1.42 4.41
CA GLY A 65 -4.50 2.38 3.70
C GLY A 65 -5.76 2.73 4.48
N CYS A 66 -6.56 3.64 3.95
CA CYS A 66 -7.86 4.01 4.53
C CYS A 66 -9.03 3.93 3.54
N GLY A 67 -8.76 3.55 2.29
CA GLY A 67 -9.73 3.53 1.20
C GLY A 67 -9.35 2.54 0.11
N ASN A 68 -10.20 2.49 -0.92
CA ASN A 68 -10.04 1.66 -2.11
C ASN A 68 -10.13 2.56 -3.36
N PRO A 69 -9.00 3.07 -3.89
CA PRO A 69 -9.00 3.96 -5.06
C PRO A 69 -9.58 3.29 -6.30
N ASN A 70 -9.50 1.96 -6.40
CA ASN A 70 -10.04 1.18 -7.51
C ASN A 70 -11.58 1.14 -7.52
N ALA A 71 -12.24 1.32 -6.37
CA ALA A 71 -13.70 1.45 -6.31
C ALA A 71 -14.22 2.80 -6.80
N ILE A 72 -13.35 3.82 -6.82
CA ILE A 72 -13.70 5.17 -7.26
C ILE A 72 -13.21 5.43 -8.70
N GLY A 73 -12.14 4.73 -9.13
CA GLY A 73 -11.61 4.79 -10.48
C GLY A 73 -12.37 3.89 -11.46
N GLU A 74 -12.79 4.43 -12.60
CA GLU A 74 -13.34 3.65 -13.72
C GLU A 74 -12.20 3.05 -14.58
N LEU A 75 -11.37 2.19 -13.98
CA LEU A 75 -10.26 1.55 -14.68
C LEU A 75 -10.75 0.65 -15.82
N LYS A 76 -10.07 0.71 -16.97
CA LYS A 76 -10.40 -0.05 -18.16
C LYS A 76 -9.29 -1.01 -18.57
N GLN A 77 -9.70 -2.06 -19.28
CA GLN A 77 -8.79 -3.02 -19.87
C GLN A 77 -7.76 -2.30 -20.76
N GLY A 78 -6.48 -2.65 -20.61
CA GLY A 78 -5.36 -2.07 -21.36
C GLY A 78 -4.80 -0.77 -20.78
N GLU A 79 -5.38 -0.21 -19.72
CA GLU A 79 -4.86 1.03 -19.13
C GLU A 79 -3.55 0.82 -18.37
N THR A 80 -2.78 1.91 -18.24
CA THR A 80 -1.61 1.96 -17.37
C THR A 80 -1.94 2.75 -16.11
N VAL A 81 -1.76 2.13 -14.94
CA VAL A 81 -2.05 2.70 -13.62
C VAL A 81 -0.75 2.94 -12.87
N VAL A 82 -0.67 4.06 -12.17
CA VAL A 82 0.41 4.36 -11.23
C VAL A 82 -0.20 4.54 -9.84
N ASP A 83 0.29 3.74 -8.89
CA ASP A 83 -0.11 3.76 -7.49
C ASP A 83 1.02 4.35 -6.64
N LEU A 84 0.72 5.41 -5.88
CA LEU A 84 1.69 6.20 -5.13
C LEU A 84 1.52 5.94 -3.62
N GLY A 85 2.52 5.32 -3.02
CA GLY A 85 2.41 4.72 -1.69
C GLY A 85 1.81 3.33 -1.75
N SER A 86 2.23 2.51 -2.71
CA SER A 86 1.61 1.22 -3.02
C SER A 86 1.73 0.17 -1.91
N GLY A 87 2.61 0.40 -0.92
CA GLY A 87 2.82 -0.51 0.20
C GLY A 87 3.15 -1.93 -0.26
N GLY A 88 2.53 -2.90 0.42
CA GLY A 88 2.62 -4.33 0.07
C GLY A 88 1.87 -4.73 -1.22
N GLY A 89 1.24 -3.78 -1.92
CA GLY A 89 0.74 -3.98 -3.28
C GLY A 89 -0.76 -4.26 -3.42
N ILE A 90 -1.57 -4.19 -2.36
CA ILE A 90 -3.00 -4.52 -2.41
C ILE A 90 -3.74 -3.78 -3.55
N ASP A 91 -3.61 -2.46 -3.61
CA ASP A 91 -4.29 -1.65 -4.64
C ASP A 91 -3.72 -1.90 -6.03
N CYS A 92 -2.42 -2.17 -6.13
CA CYS A 92 -1.78 -2.55 -7.38
C CYS A 92 -2.33 -3.87 -7.92
N PHE A 93 -2.53 -4.86 -7.04
CA PHE A 93 -3.02 -6.19 -7.44
C PHE A 93 -4.49 -6.15 -7.85
N ILE A 94 -5.31 -5.37 -7.13
CA ILE A 94 -6.70 -5.11 -7.54
C ILE A 94 -6.73 -4.41 -8.91
N ALA A 95 -5.92 -3.36 -9.09
CA ALA A 95 -5.83 -2.65 -10.36
C ALA A 95 -5.38 -3.57 -11.50
N ALA A 96 -4.44 -4.49 -11.26
CA ALA A 96 -3.92 -5.42 -12.26
C ALA A 96 -5.04 -6.33 -12.80
N ASN A 97 -5.91 -6.83 -11.92
CA ASN A 97 -7.09 -7.60 -12.32
C ASN A 97 -8.06 -6.77 -13.18
N MET A 98 -8.23 -5.48 -12.87
CA MET A 98 -9.16 -4.59 -13.58
C MET A 98 -8.67 -4.14 -14.96
N VAL A 99 -7.36 -3.91 -15.12
CA VAL A 99 -6.76 -3.51 -16.41
C VAL A 99 -6.40 -4.70 -17.30
N GLY A 100 -6.34 -5.91 -16.73
CA GLY A 100 -6.12 -7.16 -17.44
C GLY A 100 -4.74 -7.30 -18.11
N GLU A 101 -4.55 -8.38 -18.85
CA GLU A 101 -3.24 -8.80 -19.42
C GLU A 101 -2.61 -7.77 -20.37
N THR A 102 -3.42 -6.90 -20.98
CA THR A 102 -2.95 -5.85 -21.89
C THR A 102 -2.63 -4.55 -21.18
N GLY A 103 -3.03 -4.42 -19.92
CA GLY A 103 -2.77 -3.26 -19.08
C GLY A 103 -1.43 -3.36 -18.35
N ARG A 104 -1.15 -2.34 -17.53
CA ARG A 104 0.06 -2.29 -16.72
C ARG A 104 -0.20 -1.54 -15.42
N VAL A 105 0.35 -2.05 -14.32
CA VAL A 105 0.31 -1.35 -13.03
C VAL A 105 1.73 -1.12 -12.54
N ILE A 106 1.98 0.09 -12.04
CA ILE A 106 3.27 0.52 -11.51
C ILE A 106 3.05 0.99 -10.07
N GLY A 107 3.48 0.19 -9.11
CA GLY A 107 3.54 0.59 -7.71
C GLY A 107 4.80 1.39 -7.41
N VAL A 108 4.65 2.50 -6.71
CA VAL A 108 5.77 3.33 -6.22
C VAL A 108 5.63 3.44 -4.71
N ASP A 109 6.64 2.99 -3.97
CA ASP A 109 6.72 3.17 -2.53
C ASP A 109 8.13 3.63 -2.13
N MET A 110 8.23 4.26 -0.97
CA MET A 110 9.50 4.75 -0.40
C MET A 110 10.19 3.71 0.50
N THR A 111 9.48 2.65 0.88
CA THR A 111 9.86 1.69 1.92
C THR A 111 10.34 0.37 1.31
N PRO A 112 11.63 0.02 1.43
CA PRO A 112 12.18 -1.19 0.82
C PRO A 112 11.48 -2.49 1.23
N ASP A 113 11.13 -2.66 2.51
CA ASP A 113 10.43 -3.87 2.98
C ASP A 113 9.06 -4.03 2.30
N MET A 114 8.30 -2.94 2.13
CA MET A 114 7.01 -2.96 1.43
C MET A 114 7.19 -3.34 -0.05
N ILE A 115 8.19 -2.76 -0.72
CA ILE A 115 8.51 -3.07 -2.12
C ILE A 115 8.91 -4.54 -2.28
N ASN A 116 9.71 -5.07 -1.37
CA ASN A 116 10.12 -6.48 -1.39
C ASN A 116 8.92 -7.39 -1.18
N LEU A 117 8.09 -7.12 -0.17
CA LEU A 117 6.87 -7.88 0.10
C LEU A 117 5.95 -7.89 -1.13
N ALA A 118 5.72 -6.73 -1.76
CA ALA A 118 4.91 -6.63 -2.96
C ALA A 118 5.52 -7.42 -4.14
N ASN A 119 6.85 -7.39 -4.30
CA ASN A 119 7.54 -8.11 -5.37
C ASN A 119 7.50 -9.64 -5.20
N GLU A 120 7.61 -10.12 -3.97
CA GLU A 120 7.53 -11.55 -3.62
C GLU A 120 6.12 -12.11 -3.83
N ASN A 121 5.10 -11.25 -3.74
CA ASN A 121 3.69 -11.60 -3.77
C ASN A 121 2.95 -11.13 -5.04
N LYS A 122 3.67 -10.81 -6.13
CA LYS A 122 3.03 -10.36 -7.38
C LYS A 122 2.06 -11.40 -7.93
N VAL A 123 0.87 -10.91 -8.32
CA VAL A 123 -0.16 -11.65 -9.06
C VAL A 123 -0.09 -11.38 -10.56
#